data_AF-A0A5E7ZCX5-F1
#
_entry.id   AF-A0A5E7ZCX5-F1
#
_cell.length_a   1.000
_cell.length_b   1.000
_cell.length_c   1.000
_cell.angle_alpha   90.00
_cell.angle_beta   90.00
_cell.angle_gamma   90.00
#
_symmetry.space_group_name_H-M   'P 1'
#
loop_
_entity.id
_entity.type
_entity.pdbx_description
1 polymer ?
#
loop_
_entity_poly.entity_id
_entity_poly.type
_entity_poly.pdbx_seq_one_letter_code
_entity_poly.pdbx_strand_id
1 'polypeptide(L)'
;MRFLLHRIRRNENGAAAIEFAFLGPILLLLILGVLQVGLGYQSYNAMRSLSADAARYAMVQYQTGNEITDTDIETWALAEGSGAPYMLTASRLQVTVDPVTSRVEGADEYTITVTYTPDGVLDIVNITAPTLTYARPVFVIDE
;
A
#
# COMPACT_ATOMS: atom_id res chain seq x y z
N MET A 1 46.04 15.48 -40.18
CA MET A 1 45.59 15.10 -38.81
C MET A 1 45.22 16.28 -37.90
N ARG A 2 46.05 17.32 -37.71
CA ARG A 2 45.80 18.43 -36.73
C ARG A 2 44.49 19.21 -36.93
N PHE A 3 44.04 19.41 -38.16
CA PHE A 3 42.77 20.11 -38.46
C PHE A 3 41.52 19.31 -38.08
N LEU A 4 41.55 17.98 -38.25
CA LEU A 4 40.44 17.10 -37.87
C LEU A 4 40.25 17.06 -36.35
N LEU A 5 41.37 17.01 -35.60
CA LEU A 5 41.35 17.04 -34.13
C LEU A 5 40.80 18.37 -33.58
N HIS A 6 41.10 19.52 -34.21
CA HIS A 6 40.53 20.82 -33.82
C HIS A 6 39.03 20.91 -34.10
N ARG A 7 38.57 20.33 -35.23
CA ARG A 7 37.15 20.33 -35.61
C ARG A 7 36.32 19.44 -34.68
N ILE A 8 36.86 18.30 -34.27
CA ILE A 8 36.21 17.41 -33.29
C ILE A 8 36.15 18.07 -31.91
N ARG A 9 37.23 18.72 -31.45
CA ARG A 9 37.25 19.43 -30.16
C ARG A 9 36.29 20.63 -30.07
N ARG A 10 35.92 21.24 -31.19
CA ARG A 10 35.01 22.39 -31.26
C ARG A 10 33.55 21.98 -31.51
N ASN A 11 33.27 20.68 -31.65
CA ASN A 11 31.94 20.19 -31.93
C ASN A 11 31.18 19.89 -30.62
N GLU A 12 30.30 20.81 -30.23
CA GLU A 12 29.50 20.74 -29.00
C GLU A 12 28.09 20.18 -29.22
N ASN A 13 27.73 19.83 -30.46
CA ASN A 13 26.38 19.39 -30.83
C ASN A 13 25.93 18.10 -30.14
N GLY A 14 26.85 17.34 -29.52
CA GLY A 14 26.57 16.13 -28.74
C GLY A 14 26.62 16.31 -27.23
N ALA A 15 26.98 17.50 -26.72
CA ALA A 15 27.16 17.73 -25.29
C ALA A 15 25.87 17.48 -24.50
N ALA A 16 24.74 17.97 -24.99
CA ALA A 16 23.43 17.76 -24.35
C ALA A 16 23.05 16.27 -24.24
N ALA A 17 23.43 15.44 -25.23
CA ALA A 17 23.18 14.00 -25.17
C ALA A 17 24.02 13.33 -24.08
N ILE A 18 25.26 13.77 -23.89
CA ILE A 18 26.15 13.28 -22.83
C ILE A 18 25.63 13.74 -21.45
N GLU A 19 25.24 15.00 -21.31
CA GLU A 19 24.67 15.54 -20.06
C GLU A 19 23.40 14.77 -19.66
N PHE A 20 22.51 14.50 -20.63
CA PHE A 20 21.31 13.71 -20.39
C PHE A 20 21.64 12.24 -20.05
N ALA A 21 22.70 11.65 -20.61
CA ALA A 21 23.10 10.28 -20.26
C ALA A 21 23.45 10.14 -18.77
N PHE A 22 23.94 11.21 -18.13
CA PHE A 22 24.22 11.22 -16.69
C PHE A 22 23.02 11.66 -15.84
N LEU A 23 22.30 12.72 -16.25
CA LEU A 23 21.20 13.28 -15.45
C LEU A 23 19.86 12.57 -15.67
N GLY A 24 19.61 12.09 -16.88
CA GLY A 24 18.37 11.43 -17.29
C GLY A 24 17.99 10.25 -16.40
N PRO A 25 18.89 9.29 -16.12
CA PRO A 25 18.60 8.18 -15.21
C PRO A 25 18.18 8.64 -13.81
N ILE A 26 18.85 9.66 -13.25
CA ILE A 26 18.52 10.20 -11.93
C ILE A 26 17.14 10.86 -11.95
N LEU A 27 16.84 11.66 -12.99
CA LEU A 27 15.54 12.30 -13.14
C LEU A 27 14.41 11.26 -13.26
N LEU A 28 14.61 10.21 -14.06
CA LEU A 28 13.63 9.13 -14.20
C LEU A 28 13.41 8.40 -12.88
N LEU A 29 14.47 8.12 -12.13
CA LEU A 29 14.36 7.53 -10.79
C LEU A 29 13.57 8.40 -9.83
N LEU A 30 13.76 9.73 -9.85
CA LEU A 30 13.00 10.65 -9.01
C LEU A 30 11.51 10.67 -9.39
N ILE A 31 11.18 10.68 -10.69
CA ILE A 31 9.79 10.61 -11.16
C ILE A 31 9.13 9.31 -10.72
N LEU A 32 9.80 8.18 -10.93
CA LEU A 32 9.30 6.87 -10.48
C LEU A 32 9.17 6.81 -8.95
N GLY A 33 10.07 7.47 -8.20
CA GLY A 33 9.97 7.60 -6.76
C GLY A 33 8.73 8.35 -6.30
N VAL A 34 8.40 9.48 -6.94
CA VAL A 34 7.16 10.21 -6.64
C VAL A 34 5.93 9.36 -6.95
N LEU A 35 5.94 8.64 -8.08
CA LEU A 35 4.87 7.71 -8.44
C LEU A 35 4.72 6.60 -7.40
N GLN A 36 5.82 6.00 -6.95
CA GLN A 36 5.83 4.97 -5.91
C GLN A 36 5.18 5.45 -4.62
N VAL A 37 5.49 6.69 -4.20
CA VAL A 37 4.89 7.30 -3.01
C VAL A 37 3.38 7.47 -3.20
N GLY A 38 2.94 7.93 -4.38
CA GLY A 38 1.51 8.06 -4.70
C GLY A 38 0.76 6.74 -4.61
N LEU A 39 1.33 5.66 -5.17
CA LEU A 39 0.78 4.31 -5.08
C LEU A 39 0.71 3.84 -3.61
N GLY A 40 1.76 4.07 -2.83
CA GLY A 40 1.77 3.74 -1.40
C GLY A 40 0.66 4.45 -0.61
N TYR A 41 0.43 5.73 -0.86
CA TYR A 41 -0.67 6.48 -0.23
C TYR A 41 -2.04 5.99 -0.67
N GLN A 42 -2.21 5.64 -1.94
CA GLN A 42 -3.46 5.06 -2.44
C GLN A 42 -3.77 3.74 -1.73
N SER A 43 -2.78 2.84 -1.60
CA SER A 43 -2.92 1.59 -0.88
C SER A 43 -3.19 1.82 0.62
N TYR A 44 -2.50 2.76 1.25
CA TYR A 44 -2.74 3.11 2.66
C TYR A 44 -4.18 3.59 2.91
N ASN A 45 -4.70 4.44 2.01
CA ASN A 45 -6.09 4.90 2.10
C ASN A 45 -7.08 3.75 1.88
N ALA A 46 -6.81 2.85 0.94
CA ALA A 46 -7.63 1.65 0.73
C ALA A 46 -7.64 0.75 1.98
N MET A 47 -6.49 0.48 2.59
CA MET A 47 -6.39 -0.30 3.84
C MET A 47 -7.18 0.34 4.98
N ARG A 48 -7.08 1.67 5.14
CA ARG A 48 -7.82 2.41 6.17
C ARG A 48 -9.33 2.28 5.96
N SER A 49 -9.81 2.47 4.74
CA SER A 49 -11.22 2.33 4.40
C SER A 49 -11.72 0.88 4.54
N LEU A 50 -10.94 -0.10 4.08
CA LEU A 50 -11.25 -1.52 4.24
C LEU A 50 -11.39 -1.90 5.72
N SER A 51 -10.45 -1.46 6.57
CA SER A 51 -10.56 -1.69 8.01
C SER A 51 -11.80 -1.01 8.61
N ALA A 52 -12.21 0.14 8.06
CA ALA A 52 -13.43 0.86 8.46
C ALA A 52 -14.66 -0.03 8.25
N ASP A 53 -14.72 -0.61 7.05
CA ASP A 53 -15.81 -1.46 6.59
C ASP A 53 -15.82 -2.82 7.28
N ALA A 54 -14.67 -3.45 7.50
CA ALA A 54 -14.55 -4.71 8.23
C ALA A 54 -15.07 -4.61 9.67
N ALA A 55 -14.79 -3.51 10.37
CA ALA A 55 -15.40 -3.32 11.68
C ALA A 55 -16.90 -3.11 11.59
N ARG A 56 -17.40 -2.36 10.60
CA ARG A 56 -18.84 -2.17 10.45
C ARG A 56 -19.54 -3.49 10.15
N TYR A 57 -18.91 -4.33 9.32
CA TYR A 57 -19.36 -5.70 9.10
C TYR A 57 -19.43 -6.48 10.41
N ALA A 58 -18.34 -6.51 11.19
CA ALA A 58 -18.32 -7.18 12.50
C ALA A 58 -19.44 -6.65 13.42
N MET A 59 -19.53 -5.34 13.61
CA MET A 59 -20.58 -4.70 14.42
C MET A 59 -21.99 -5.14 14.02
N VAL A 60 -22.28 -5.13 12.71
CA VAL A 60 -23.60 -5.50 12.20
C VAL A 60 -23.89 -6.97 12.46
N GLN A 61 -22.93 -7.87 12.26
CA GLN A 61 -23.13 -9.30 12.49
C GLN A 61 -23.48 -9.59 13.97
N TYR A 62 -22.70 -9.02 14.89
CA TYR A 62 -22.94 -9.13 16.34
C TYR A 62 -24.31 -8.53 16.72
N GLN A 63 -24.66 -7.34 16.24
CA GLN A 63 -25.96 -6.71 16.51
C GLN A 63 -27.16 -7.47 15.94
N THR A 64 -26.97 -8.27 14.87
CA THR A 64 -28.04 -9.11 14.31
C THR A 64 -28.16 -10.47 14.98
N GLY A 65 -27.37 -10.74 16.03
CA GLY A 65 -27.34 -12.02 16.74
C GLY A 65 -26.69 -13.15 15.95
N ASN A 66 -25.87 -12.82 14.94
CA ASN A 66 -25.11 -13.83 14.21
C ASN A 66 -23.81 -14.14 14.96
N GLU A 67 -23.57 -15.42 15.22
CA GLU A 67 -22.28 -15.90 15.73
C GLU A 67 -21.28 -15.95 14.56
N ILE A 68 -20.39 -14.97 14.51
CA ILE A 68 -19.26 -14.95 13.56
C ILE A 68 -17.95 -15.10 14.31
N THR A 69 -16.99 -15.76 13.69
CA THR A 69 -15.64 -15.90 14.23
C THR A 69 -14.71 -14.80 13.72
N ASP A 70 -13.59 -14.60 14.40
CA ASP A 70 -12.51 -13.72 13.95
C ASP A 70 -12.08 -14.05 12.51
N THR A 71 -12.03 -15.35 12.18
CA THR A 71 -11.65 -15.85 10.85
C THR A 71 -12.69 -15.47 9.78
N ASP A 72 -13.97 -15.39 10.14
CA ASP A 72 -15.01 -14.97 9.20
C ASP A 72 -14.85 -13.49 8.83
N ILE A 73 -14.51 -12.64 9.81
CA ILE A 73 -14.23 -11.21 9.59
C ILE A 73 -12.99 -11.05 8.72
N GLU A 74 -11.91 -11.78 9.01
CA GLU A 74 -10.68 -11.78 8.21
C GLU A 74 -10.96 -12.21 6.76
N THR A 75 -11.68 -13.31 6.57
CA THR A 75 -12.03 -13.84 5.25
C THR A 75 -12.88 -12.86 4.45
N TRP A 76 -13.87 -12.25 5.10
CA TRP A 76 -14.70 -11.21 4.48
C TRP A 76 -13.86 -10.01 4.06
N ALA A 77 -12.99 -9.52 4.93
CA ALA A 77 -12.15 -8.35 4.66
C ALA A 77 -11.11 -8.63 3.55
N LEU A 78 -10.55 -9.84 3.49
CA LEU A 78 -9.64 -10.24 2.41
C LEU A 78 -10.36 -10.29 1.06
N ALA A 79 -11.57 -10.86 1.02
CA ALA A 79 -12.38 -10.91 -0.20
C ALA A 79 -12.73 -9.50 -0.69
N GLU A 80 -13.28 -8.66 0.19
CA GLU A 80 -13.68 -7.30 -0.13
C GLU A 80 -12.48 -6.41 -0.52
N GLY A 81 -11.37 -6.52 0.22
CA GLY A 81 -10.16 -5.75 -0.01
C GLY A 81 -9.51 -5.98 -1.37
N SER A 82 -9.68 -7.17 -1.93
CA SER A 82 -9.20 -7.49 -3.29
C SER A 82 -10.12 -6.99 -4.41
N GLY A 83 -11.37 -6.68 -4.09
CA GLY A 83 -12.38 -6.16 -5.00
C GLY A 83 -12.42 -4.62 -5.08
N ALA A 84 -13.26 -4.11 -5.97
CA ALA A 84 -13.56 -2.67 -6.01
C ALA A 84 -14.34 -2.26 -4.74
N PRO A 85 -14.05 -1.09 -4.15
CA PRO A 85 -13.19 -0.01 -4.66
C PRO A 85 -11.71 -0.10 -4.24
N TYR A 86 -11.33 -1.11 -3.46
CA TYR A 86 -10.02 -1.19 -2.79
C TYR A 86 -8.89 -1.65 -3.72
N MET A 87 -9.18 -2.65 -4.57
CA MET A 87 -8.28 -3.17 -5.60
C MET A 87 -6.88 -3.54 -5.06
N LEU A 88 -6.81 -4.05 -3.83
CA LEU A 88 -5.55 -4.50 -3.22
C LEU A 88 -5.17 -5.89 -3.76
N THR A 89 -3.90 -6.09 -4.07
CA THR A 89 -3.41 -7.40 -4.54
C THR A 89 -3.53 -8.45 -3.44
N ALA A 90 -4.43 -9.43 -3.62
CA ALA A 90 -4.77 -10.43 -2.60
C ALA A 90 -3.55 -11.17 -2.01
N SER A 91 -2.59 -11.56 -2.85
CA SER A 91 -1.37 -12.27 -2.39
C SER A 91 -0.41 -11.41 -1.56
N ARG A 92 -0.64 -10.10 -1.50
CA ARG A 92 0.16 -9.12 -0.74
C ARG A 92 -0.65 -8.45 0.37
N LEU A 93 -1.92 -8.83 0.53
CA LEU A 93 -2.83 -8.34 1.55
C LEU A 93 -2.96 -9.39 2.65
N GLN A 94 -2.85 -8.92 3.89
CA GLN A 94 -3.15 -9.70 5.08
C GLN A 94 -4.07 -8.89 5.99
N VAL A 95 -5.06 -9.56 6.56
CA VAL A 95 -5.94 -9.01 7.58
C VAL A 95 -5.90 -9.94 8.78
N THR A 96 -5.73 -9.40 9.98
CA THR A 96 -5.90 -10.13 11.23
C THR A 96 -6.93 -9.45 12.11
N VAL A 97 -7.68 -10.25 12.86
CA VAL A 97 -8.63 -9.79 13.87
C VAL A 97 -8.26 -10.44 15.19
N ASP A 98 -7.73 -9.63 16.10
CA ASP A 98 -7.20 -10.13 17.36
C ASP A 98 -8.08 -9.63 18.51
N PRO A 99 -8.68 -10.52 19.34
CA PRO A 99 -9.39 -10.12 20.54
C PRO A 99 -8.40 -9.50 21.53
N VAL A 100 -8.81 -8.40 22.17
CA VAL A 100 -8.01 -7.71 23.18
C VAL A 100 -8.83 -7.48 24.45
N THR A 101 -8.15 -7.19 25.56
CA THR A 101 -8.86 -6.79 26.78
C THR A 101 -9.66 -5.52 26.52
N SER A 102 -10.98 -5.63 26.62
CA SER A 102 -11.87 -4.51 26.34
C SER A 102 -11.66 -3.35 27.29
N ARG A 103 -11.61 -2.15 26.71
CA ARG A 103 -11.53 -0.88 27.44
C ARG A 103 -12.89 -0.31 27.80
N VAL A 104 -13.98 -0.97 27.38
CA VAL A 104 -15.37 -0.54 27.59
C VAL A 104 -16.12 -1.66 28.29
N GLU A 105 -16.71 -1.36 29.44
CA GLU A 105 -17.53 -2.33 30.18
C GLU A 105 -18.77 -2.72 29.37
N GLY A 106 -19.06 -4.02 29.28
CA GLY A 106 -20.20 -4.57 28.54
C GLY A 106 -20.00 -4.61 27.02
N ALA A 107 -18.78 -4.43 26.51
CA ALA A 107 -18.44 -4.61 25.11
C ALA A 107 -17.19 -5.48 24.97
N ASP A 108 -17.12 -6.32 23.94
CA ASP A 108 -15.91 -7.03 23.54
C ASP A 108 -15.12 -6.17 22.56
N GLU A 109 -13.80 -6.18 22.69
CA GLU A 109 -12.91 -5.36 21.87
C GLU A 109 -12.00 -6.25 21.02
N TYR A 110 -11.91 -5.90 19.74
CA TYR A 110 -11.02 -6.54 18.78
C TYR A 110 -10.15 -5.49 18.10
N THR A 111 -8.93 -5.86 17.72
CA THR A 111 -8.06 -5.06 16.87
C THR A 111 -8.02 -5.66 15.48
N ILE A 112 -8.50 -4.89 14.50
CA ILE A 112 -8.39 -5.23 13.09
C ILE A 112 -7.08 -4.64 12.57
N THR A 113 -6.15 -5.51 12.15
CA THR A 113 -4.88 -5.12 11.54
C THR A 113 -4.88 -5.48 10.07
N VAL A 114 -4.69 -4.48 9.21
CA VAL A 114 -4.51 -4.66 7.77
C VAL A 114 -3.05 -4.41 7.45
N THR A 115 -2.40 -5.38 6.80
CA THR A 115 -1.02 -5.29 6.32
C THR A 115 -1.00 -5.47 4.81
N TYR A 116 -0.29 -4.60 4.09
CA TYR A 116 -0.22 -4.66 2.64
C TYR A 116 1.14 -4.23 2.13
N THR A 117 1.67 -4.96 1.14
CA THR A 117 2.90 -4.58 0.44
C THR A 117 2.57 -4.14 -0.98
N PRO A 118 2.62 -2.83 -1.30
CA PRO A 118 2.32 -2.35 -2.65
C PRO A 118 3.24 -2.92 -3.70
N ASP A 119 2.77 -2.98 -4.94
CA ASP A 119 3.64 -3.23 -6.09
C ASP A 119 4.62 -2.06 -6.29
N GLY A 120 5.88 -2.41 -6.58
CA GLY A 120 6.97 -1.45 -6.68
C GLY A 120 7.28 -1.08 -8.13
N VAL A 121 6.99 0.16 -8.56
CA VAL A 121 7.51 0.65 -9.86
C VAL A 121 9.04 0.76 -9.86
N LEU A 122 9.65 0.80 -8.68
CA LEU A 122 11.10 0.78 -8.49
C LEU A 122 11.70 -0.63 -8.33
N ASP A 123 10.91 -1.70 -8.41
CA ASP A 123 11.41 -3.07 -8.34
C ASP A 123 12.42 -3.36 -9.47
N ILE A 124 12.30 -2.67 -10.61
CA ILE A 124 13.25 -2.73 -11.75
C ILE A 124 14.69 -2.37 -11.36
N VAL A 125 14.86 -1.54 -10.33
CA VAL A 125 16.17 -1.16 -9.78
C VAL A 125 16.43 -1.81 -8.42
N ASN A 126 15.73 -2.91 -8.11
CA ASN A 126 15.81 -3.66 -6.87
C ASN A 126 15.49 -2.82 -5.62
N ILE A 127 14.59 -1.82 -5.75
CA ILE A 127 14.08 -1.05 -4.62
C ILE A 127 12.64 -1.49 -4.37
N THR A 128 12.46 -2.32 -3.36
CA THR A 128 11.15 -2.85 -2.98
C THR A 128 10.35 -1.82 -2.17
N ALA A 129 9.06 -1.72 -2.46
CA ALA A 129 8.14 -0.90 -1.68
C ALA A 129 8.06 -1.41 -0.23
N PRO A 130 8.01 -0.51 0.77
CA PRO A 130 7.86 -0.93 2.15
C PRO A 130 6.49 -1.55 2.40
N THR A 131 6.43 -2.55 3.27
CA THR A 131 5.17 -3.06 3.80
C THR A 131 4.50 -2.01 4.68
N LEU A 132 3.22 -1.78 4.42
CA LEU A 132 2.36 -0.86 5.14
C LEU A 132 1.52 -1.64 6.14
N THR A 133 1.29 -1.08 7.33
CA THR A 133 0.42 -1.66 8.36
C THR A 133 -0.50 -0.58 8.91
N TYR A 134 -1.79 -0.90 9.01
CA TYR A 134 -2.80 -0.06 9.62
C TYR A 134 -3.63 -0.91 10.59
N ALA A 135 -3.70 -0.49 11.85
CA ALA A 135 -4.48 -1.16 12.88
C ALA A 135 -5.55 -0.24 13.44
N ARG A 136 -6.71 -0.81 13.77
CA ARG A 136 -7.78 -0.06 14.44
C ARG A 136 -8.62 -0.94 15.37
N PRO A 137 -9.12 -0.38 16.47
CA PRO A 137 -10.04 -1.09 17.34
C PRO A 137 -11.47 -1.12 16.77
N VAL A 138 -12.22 -2.15 17.18
CA VAL A 138 -13.68 -2.29 17.06
C VAL A 138 -14.21 -2.82 18.39
N PHE A 139 -15.39 -2.34 18.78
CA PHE A 139 -16.05 -2.70 20.04
C PHE A 139 -17.42 -3.26 19.72
N VAL A 140 -17.60 -4.57 19.85
CA VAL A 140 -18.87 -5.26 19.60
C VAL A 140 -19.63 -5.44 20.92
N ILE A 141 -20.95 -5.45 20.84
CA ILE A 141 -21.83 -5.72 21.99
C ILE A 141 -22.71 -6.88 21.53
N ASP A 142 -22.66 -7.99 22.26
CA ASP A 142 -23.64 -9.06 22.11
C ASP A 142 -24.96 -8.61 22.76
N GLU A 143 -26.04 -8.63 21.99
CA GLU A 143 -27.40 -8.34 22.47
C GLU A 143 -28.19 -9.63 22.75
#